data_AF-X1G4R4-F1
#
_entry.id   AF-X1G4R4-F1
#
_cell.length_a   1.000
_cell.length_b   1.000
_cell.length_c   1.000
_cell.angle_alpha   90.00
_cell.angle_beta   90.00
_cell.angle_gamma   90.00
#
_symmetry.space_group_name_H-M   'P 1'
#
loop_
_entity.id
_entity.type
_entity.pdbx_description
1 polymer ?
#
loop_
_entity_poly.entity_id
_entity_poly.type
_entity_poly.pdbx_seq_one_letter_code
_entity_poly.pdbx_strand_id
1 'polypeptide(L)'
;MSSEVSVARVSSDIGKWSGTTIECIGVLQGTVLTKDSLKDVPSSTTVLRLRNNGFTSLPVGIFDNLPNLEVLDLTFNPFRTLEAGVFDNLPHLQELDLTQCELSSLPDGIFDKLTSLKILALTANHLNLGSFEPSLPDGVFDKLASLRVL
;
A
#
# COMPACT_ATOMS: atom_id res chain seq x y z
N MET A 1 11.12 16.76 -24.52
CA MET A 1 10.22 17.53 -23.66
C MET A 1 10.03 16.71 -22.41
N SER A 2 10.68 17.09 -21.30
CA SER A 2 10.50 16.40 -20.02
C SER A 2 9.12 16.79 -19.51
N SER A 3 8.13 15.90 -19.60
CA SER A 3 6.84 16.12 -18.96
C SER A 3 7.10 16.11 -17.46
N GLU A 4 6.89 17.26 -16.81
CA GLU A 4 6.97 17.36 -15.36
C GLU A 4 5.92 16.42 -14.77
N VAL A 5 6.37 15.37 -14.11
CA VAL A 5 5.47 14.39 -13.51
C VAL A 5 4.86 15.06 -12.28
N SER A 6 3.53 15.18 -12.25
CA SER A 6 2.83 15.83 -11.14
C SER A 6 2.92 14.96 -9.89
N VAL A 7 3.28 15.57 -8.76
CA VAL A 7 3.37 14.87 -7.47
C VAL A 7 1.99 14.84 -6.81
N ALA A 8 1.56 13.65 -6.38
CA ALA A 8 0.33 13.47 -5.64
C ALA A 8 0.40 14.20 -4.30
N ARG A 9 -0.69 14.86 -3.91
CA ARG A 9 -0.86 15.44 -2.58
C ARG A 9 -2.18 14.94 -2.00
N VAL A 10 -2.12 14.26 -0.86
CA VAL A 10 -3.31 13.85 -0.12
C VAL A 10 -3.59 14.90 0.95
N SER A 11 -4.64 15.67 0.74
CA SER A 11 -5.05 16.77 1.62
C SER A 11 -6.58 16.84 1.70
N SER A 12 -7.11 17.62 2.65
CA SER A 12 -8.55 17.65 2.95
C SER A 12 -9.45 18.14 1.81
N ASP A 13 -8.87 18.81 0.82
CA ASP A 13 -9.49 19.24 -0.43
C ASP A 13 -9.52 18.12 -1.51
N ILE A 14 -8.76 17.04 -1.31
CA ILE A 14 -8.63 15.92 -2.24
C ILE A 14 -9.11 14.63 -1.55
N GLY A 15 -10.36 14.26 -1.82
CA GLY A 15 -10.99 13.06 -1.27
C GLY A 15 -12.00 13.34 -0.17
N LYS A 16 -12.36 12.31 0.58
CA LYS A 16 -13.34 12.36 1.67
C LYS A 16 -12.66 12.05 3.00
N TRP A 17 -12.79 12.98 3.94
CA TRP A 17 -12.19 12.88 5.26
C TRP A 17 -13.30 12.87 6.31
N SER A 18 -13.33 11.86 7.17
CA SER A 18 -14.32 11.71 8.22
C SER A 18 -13.71 11.05 9.46
N GLY A 19 -13.64 11.78 10.57
CA GLY A 19 -12.95 11.31 11.77
C GLY A 19 -11.49 10.96 11.48
N THR A 20 -11.12 9.70 11.67
CA THR A 20 -9.78 9.14 11.39
C THR A 20 -9.72 8.38 10.06
N THR A 21 -10.73 8.51 9.20
CA THR A 21 -10.84 7.85 7.90
C THR A 21 -10.59 8.83 6.77
N ILE A 22 -9.72 8.45 5.84
CA ILE A 22 -9.38 9.23 4.64
C ILE A 22 -9.54 8.35 3.40
N GLU A 23 -10.30 8.85 2.44
CA GLU A 23 -10.60 8.16 1.19
C GLU A 23 -10.29 9.05 -0.01
N CYS A 24 -9.27 8.69 -0.77
CA CYS A 24 -8.93 9.31 -2.05
C CYS A 24 -9.08 8.25 -3.14
N ILE A 25 -10.27 8.19 -3.75
CA ILE A 25 -10.62 7.14 -4.72
C ILE A 25 -10.74 7.75 -6.12
N GLY A 26 -9.79 7.44 -7.01
CA GLY A 26 -9.79 7.93 -8.39
C GLY A 26 -9.59 9.44 -8.57
N VAL A 27 -9.08 10.12 -7.54
CA VAL A 27 -8.91 11.59 -7.53
C VAL A 27 -7.46 12.04 -7.76
N LEU A 28 -6.49 11.11 -7.78
CA LEU A 28 -5.06 11.39 -7.93
C LEU A 28 -4.46 10.84 -9.23
N GLN A 29 -5.28 10.66 -10.27
CA GLN A 29 -4.82 10.10 -11.55
C GLN A 29 -3.76 10.98 -12.23
N GLY A 30 -2.80 10.33 -12.90
CA GLY A 30 -1.71 11.02 -13.61
C GLY A 30 -0.65 11.64 -12.68
N THR A 31 -0.68 11.29 -11.40
CA THR A 31 0.30 11.76 -10.41
C THR A 31 1.18 10.62 -9.90
N VAL A 32 2.32 10.97 -9.30
CA VAL A 32 3.23 10.02 -8.62
C VAL A 32 3.33 10.31 -7.14
N LEU A 33 3.47 9.23 -6.37
CA LEU A 33 3.70 9.33 -4.93
C LEU A 33 5.17 9.63 -4.65
N THR A 34 5.38 10.50 -3.67
CA THR A 34 6.66 10.75 -3.02
C THR A 34 6.48 10.56 -1.51
N LYS A 35 7.58 10.49 -0.74
CA LYS A 35 7.50 10.42 0.73
C LYS A 35 6.65 11.54 1.36
N ASP A 36 6.57 12.69 0.70
CA ASP A 36 5.88 13.88 1.20
C ASP A 36 4.41 13.95 0.72
N SER A 37 3.97 13.00 -0.10
CA SER A 37 2.60 12.97 -0.64
C SER A 37 1.52 12.85 0.43
N LEU A 38 1.85 12.28 1.60
CA LEU A 38 0.95 12.13 2.75
C LEU A 38 1.25 13.12 3.90
N LYS A 39 2.05 14.18 3.68
CA LYS A 39 2.46 15.09 4.76
C LYS A 39 1.33 15.83 5.46
N ASP A 40 0.20 16.05 4.78
CA ASP A 40 -0.97 16.72 5.35
C ASP A 40 -1.95 15.73 5.98
N VAL A 41 -1.72 14.42 5.83
CA VAL A 41 -2.52 13.37 6.45
C VAL A 41 -2.27 13.37 7.97
N PRO A 42 -3.31 13.50 8.81
CA PRO A 42 -3.16 13.48 10.25
C PRO A 42 -2.60 12.14 10.75
N SER A 43 -1.67 12.18 11.70
CA SER A 43 -1.09 10.98 12.32
C SER A 43 -2.09 10.16 13.13
N SER A 44 -3.27 10.73 13.44
CA SER A 44 -4.41 10.03 14.05
C SER A 44 -5.23 9.18 13.06
N THR A 45 -4.87 9.18 11.77
CA THR A 45 -5.57 8.39 10.75
C THR A 45 -5.45 6.90 11.05
N THR A 46 -6.59 6.21 11.08
CA THR A 46 -6.68 4.75 11.30
C THR A 46 -7.09 4.01 10.03
N VAL A 47 -7.73 4.69 9.07
CA VAL A 47 -8.16 4.10 7.80
C VAL A 47 -7.72 5.00 6.66
N LEU A 48 -6.91 4.46 5.75
CA LEU A 48 -6.45 5.15 4.55
C LEU A 48 -6.80 4.33 3.31
N ARG A 49 -7.62 4.91 2.42
CA ARG A 49 -7.98 4.31 1.14
C ARG A 49 -7.46 5.16 -0.01
N LEU A 50 -6.52 4.62 -0.77
CA LEU A 50 -5.91 5.27 -1.94
C LEU A 50 -6.24 4.50 -3.24
N ARG A 51 -7.47 3.99 -3.33
CA ARG A 51 -7.93 3.12 -4.40
C ARG A 51 -7.98 3.81 -5.78
N ASN A 52 -7.66 3.06 -6.83
CA ASN A 52 -7.90 3.44 -8.23
C ASN A 52 -7.28 4.79 -8.65
N ASN A 53 -6.10 5.13 -8.11
CA ASN A 53 -5.40 6.37 -8.44
C ASN A 53 -4.36 6.21 -9.54
N GLY A 54 -4.16 4.99 -10.06
CA GLY A 54 -3.19 4.74 -11.13
C GLY A 54 -1.74 4.82 -10.65
N PHE A 55 -1.48 4.65 -9.36
CA PHE A 55 -0.13 4.67 -8.82
C PHE A 55 0.67 3.45 -9.27
N THR A 56 1.90 3.69 -9.71
CA THR A 56 2.81 2.65 -10.22
C THR A 56 3.94 2.31 -9.26
N SER A 57 4.11 3.06 -8.18
CA SER A 57 5.10 2.77 -7.14
C SER A 57 4.67 3.34 -5.79
N LEU A 58 5.25 2.79 -4.73
CA LEU A 58 5.16 3.31 -3.37
C LEU A 58 6.58 3.59 -2.88
N PRO A 59 6.94 4.85 -2.56
CA PRO A 59 8.24 5.15 -2.02
C PRO A 59 8.34 4.65 -0.57
N VAL A 60 9.46 4.04 -0.22
CA VAL A 60 9.76 3.65 1.17
C VAL A 60 9.65 4.89 2.08
N GLY A 61 8.98 4.70 3.21
CA GLY A 61 8.76 5.74 4.21
C GLY A 61 7.51 6.60 4.01
N ILE A 62 6.72 6.36 2.94
CA ILE A 62 5.50 7.15 2.69
C ILE A 62 4.48 7.09 3.82
N PHE A 63 4.45 5.98 4.57
CA PHE A 63 3.51 5.77 5.67
C PHE A 63 4.10 6.04 7.06
N ASP A 64 5.36 6.46 7.18
CA ASP A 64 6.07 6.58 8.47
C ASP A 64 5.42 7.55 9.46
N ASN A 65 4.66 8.54 8.95
CA ASN A 65 3.94 9.51 9.76
C ASN A 65 2.54 9.04 10.19
N LEU A 66 2.14 7.81 9.87
CA LEU A 66 0.83 7.22 10.14
C LEU A 66 0.91 6.02 11.10
N PRO A 67 1.47 6.19 12.32
CA PRO A 67 1.73 5.07 13.21
C PRO A 67 0.45 4.35 13.68
N ASN A 68 -0.70 5.02 13.65
CA ASN A 68 -1.99 4.49 14.10
C ASN A 68 -2.81 3.82 12.98
N LEU A 69 -2.23 3.62 11.79
CA LEU A 69 -2.96 3.06 10.66
C LEU A 69 -3.33 1.59 10.94
N GLU A 70 -4.63 1.28 10.85
CA GLU A 70 -5.20 -0.05 11.05
C GLU A 70 -5.66 -0.69 9.74
N VAL A 71 -6.12 0.12 8.78
CA VAL A 71 -6.62 -0.33 7.48
C VAL A 71 -5.95 0.47 6.36
N LEU A 72 -5.34 -0.23 5.42
CA LEU A 72 -4.73 0.34 4.22
C LEU A 72 -5.29 -0.34 2.97
N ASP A 73 -6.05 0.41 2.19
CA ASP A 73 -6.61 -0.03 0.90
C ASP A 73 -5.86 0.67 -0.23
N LEU A 74 -5.12 -0.12 -1.01
CA LEU A 74 -4.36 0.33 -2.17
C LEU A 74 -4.87 -0.30 -3.48
N THR A 75 -6.08 -0.85 -3.47
CA THR A 75 -6.63 -1.63 -4.57
C THR A 75 -6.69 -0.84 -5.88
N PHE A 76 -6.62 -1.56 -7.00
CA PHE A 76 -6.69 -0.97 -8.35
C PHE A 76 -5.59 0.07 -8.64
N ASN A 77 -4.39 -0.10 -8.06
CA ASN A 77 -3.20 0.67 -8.44
C ASN A 77 -2.16 -0.24 -9.09
N PRO A 78 -1.72 0.03 -10.33
CA PRO A 78 -0.83 -0.85 -11.10
C PRO A 78 0.63 -0.77 -10.63
N PHE A 79 0.91 -1.17 -9.38
CA PHE A 79 2.25 -1.09 -8.79
C PHE A 79 3.28 -1.97 -9.50
N ARG A 80 2.87 -3.16 -9.97
CA ARG A 80 3.73 -4.20 -10.57
C ARG A 80 4.77 -4.81 -9.63
N THR A 81 5.52 -3.97 -8.92
CA THR A 81 6.50 -4.34 -7.89
C THR A 81 6.39 -3.40 -6.69
N LEU A 82 6.78 -3.89 -5.51
CA LEU A 82 6.90 -3.10 -4.29
C LEU A 82 8.34 -3.12 -3.80
N GLU A 83 8.76 -2.04 -3.13
CA GLU A 83 10.07 -1.98 -2.49
C GLU A 83 10.03 -2.63 -1.11
N ALA A 84 11.09 -3.35 -0.75
CA ALA A 84 11.24 -3.93 0.59
C ALA A 84 11.18 -2.82 1.65
N GLY A 85 10.45 -3.10 2.74
CA GLY A 85 10.33 -2.17 3.86
C GLY A 85 9.27 -1.07 3.70
N VAL A 86 8.53 -1.01 2.59
CA VAL A 86 7.51 0.03 2.38
C VAL A 86 6.39 0.01 3.44
N PHE A 87 6.16 -1.12 4.11
CA PHE A 87 5.16 -1.29 5.16
C PHE A 87 5.75 -1.43 6.58
N ASP A 88 7.07 -1.25 6.76
CA ASP A 88 7.75 -1.64 8.01
C ASP A 88 7.31 -0.85 9.24
N ASN A 89 6.90 0.41 9.06
CA ASN A 89 6.54 1.33 10.13
C ASN A 89 5.03 1.38 10.42
N LEU A 90 4.33 0.25 10.22
CA LEU A 90 2.89 0.13 10.44
C LEU A 90 2.56 -0.90 11.54
N PRO A 91 2.93 -0.66 12.81
CA PRO A 91 2.84 -1.64 13.89
C PRO A 91 1.40 -2.05 14.25
N HIS A 92 0.43 -1.19 13.93
CA HIS A 92 -0.99 -1.38 14.24
C HIS A 92 -1.83 -1.83 13.04
N LEU A 93 -1.22 -2.07 11.87
CA LEU A 93 -1.96 -2.46 10.67
C LEU A 93 -2.60 -3.84 10.86
N GLN A 94 -3.91 -3.90 10.62
CA GLN A 94 -4.73 -5.11 10.75
C GLN A 94 -5.23 -5.59 9.39
N GLU A 95 -5.43 -4.68 8.43
CA GLU A 95 -5.92 -4.98 7.09
C GLU A 95 -5.08 -4.27 6.03
N LEU A 96 -4.54 -5.05 5.10
CA LEU A 96 -3.84 -4.58 3.92
C LEU A 96 -4.49 -5.17 2.68
N ASP A 97 -5.06 -4.31 1.84
CA ASP A 97 -5.66 -4.72 0.57
C ASP A 97 -4.81 -4.25 -0.62
N LEU A 98 -4.23 -5.23 -1.33
CA LEU A 98 -3.43 -5.10 -2.54
C LEU A 98 -4.10 -5.82 -3.72
N THR A 99 -5.42 -5.96 -3.68
CA THR A 99 -6.21 -6.59 -4.74
C THR A 99 -6.13 -5.80 -6.05
N GLN A 100 -5.89 -6.51 -7.16
CA GLN A 100 -5.74 -5.93 -8.50
C GLN A 100 -4.67 -4.84 -8.57
N CYS A 101 -3.49 -5.11 -8.01
CA CYS A 101 -2.33 -4.22 -8.05
C CYS A 101 -1.29 -4.57 -9.13
N GLU A 102 -1.64 -5.50 -10.04
CA GLU A 102 -0.77 -6.03 -11.09
C GLU A 102 0.57 -6.61 -10.56
N LEU A 103 0.64 -6.97 -9.29
CA LEU A 103 1.88 -7.43 -8.67
C LEU A 103 2.37 -8.72 -9.32
N SER A 104 3.59 -8.72 -9.85
CA SER A 104 4.22 -9.91 -10.46
C SER A 104 5.17 -10.62 -9.52
N SER A 105 5.68 -9.93 -8.50
CA SER A 105 6.55 -10.48 -7.47
C SER A 105 6.36 -9.73 -6.15
N LEU A 106 6.83 -10.32 -5.06
CA LEU A 106 6.94 -9.68 -3.74
C LEU A 106 8.39 -9.79 -3.27
N PRO A 107 8.99 -8.73 -2.71
CA PRO A 107 10.32 -8.83 -2.14
C PRO A 107 10.30 -9.60 -0.82
N ASP A 108 11.43 -10.22 -0.49
CA ASP A 108 11.61 -10.96 0.76
C ASP A 108 11.29 -10.08 1.97
N GLY A 109 10.51 -10.65 2.91
CA GLY A 109 10.18 -10.00 4.16
C GLY A 109 9.29 -8.75 4.06
N ILE A 110 8.63 -8.50 2.91
CA ILE A 110 7.76 -7.32 2.71
C ILE A 110 6.66 -7.14 3.77
N PHE A 111 6.28 -8.23 4.45
CA PHE A 111 5.26 -8.21 5.50
C PHE A 111 5.83 -8.52 6.90
N ASP A 112 7.14 -8.67 7.07
CA ASP A 112 7.75 -9.20 8.30
C ASP A 112 7.48 -8.36 9.54
N LYS A 113 7.27 -7.04 9.38
CA LYS A 113 6.98 -6.11 10.47
C LYS A 113 5.50 -5.97 10.78
N LEU A 114 4.61 -6.49 9.93
CA LEU A 114 3.16 -6.39 10.07
C LEU A 114 2.60 -7.42 11.07
N THR A 115 3.13 -7.42 12.28
CA THR A 115 2.84 -8.42 13.33
C THR A 115 1.38 -8.40 13.83
N SER A 116 0.68 -7.28 13.63
CA SER A 116 -0.75 -7.11 13.96
C SER A 116 -1.69 -7.48 12.81
N LEU A 117 -1.17 -7.82 11.62
CA LEU A 117 -1.97 -8.04 10.42
C LEU A 117 -2.86 -9.26 10.56
N LYS A 118 -4.15 -9.08 10.27
CA LYS A 118 -5.19 -10.12 10.34
C LYS A 118 -5.72 -10.48 8.96
N ILE A 119 -5.76 -9.50 8.06
CA ILE A 119 -6.30 -9.63 6.71
C ILE A 119 -5.25 -9.09 5.73
N LEU A 120 -4.84 -9.93 4.80
CA LEU A 120 -4.00 -9.56 3.68
C LEU A 120 -4.73 -10.00 2.41
N ALA A 121 -5.10 -9.08 1.53
CA ALA A 121 -5.74 -9.43 0.27
C ALA A 121 -4.76 -9.22 -0.89
N LEU A 122 -4.37 -10.31 -1.56
CA LEU A 122 -3.50 -10.32 -2.73
C LEU A 122 -4.22 -10.82 -4.00
N THR A 123 -5.54 -10.85 -3.98
CA THR A 123 -6.37 -11.45 -5.04
C THR A 123 -6.19 -10.70 -6.37
N ALA A 124 -6.31 -11.43 -7.49
CA ALA A 124 -6.25 -10.87 -8.84
C ALA A 124 -4.97 -10.06 -9.15
N ASN A 125 -3.84 -10.51 -8.60
CA ASN A 125 -2.50 -10.12 -9.01
C ASN A 125 -1.89 -11.15 -9.98
N HIS A 126 -0.65 -10.91 -10.42
CA HIS A 126 0.12 -11.76 -11.34
C HIS A 126 1.17 -12.62 -10.61
N LEU A 127 1.01 -12.84 -9.30
CA LEU A 127 1.94 -13.57 -8.42
C LEU A 127 2.05 -15.08 -8.72
N ASN A 128 1.33 -15.60 -9.73
CA ASN A 128 1.24 -17.02 -10.06
C ASN A 128 1.62 -17.34 -11.52
N LEU A 129 2.57 -16.61 -12.11
CA LEU A 129 3.03 -16.86 -13.47
C LEU A 129 4.18 -17.86 -13.54
N GLY A 130 3.86 -19.14 -13.33
CA GLY A 130 4.51 -20.28 -14.00
C GLY A 130 5.96 -20.60 -13.63
N SER A 131 6.39 -21.80 -14.04
CA SER A 131 7.62 -22.52 -13.69
C SER A 131 8.96 -21.86 -14.08
N PHE A 132 8.99 -20.57 -14.41
CA PHE A 132 10.17 -19.86 -14.92
C PHE A 132 10.40 -18.45 -14.34
N GLU A 133 9.51 -17.93 -13.49
CA GLU A 133 9.69 -16.66 -12.76
C GLU A 133 9.63 -16.92 -11.24
N PRO A 134 10.25 -16.09 -10.39
CA PRO A 134 10.35 -16.38 -8.97
C PRO A 134 8.94 -16.50 -8.40
N SER A 135 8.63 -17.70 -7.92
CA SER A 135 7.53 -17.95 -7.01
C SER A 135 7.60 -16.95 -5.86
N LEU A 136 6.46 -16.69 -5.22
CA LEU A 136 6.42 -15.99 -3.93
C LEU A 136 7.59 -16.44 -3.04
N PRO A 137 8.32 -15.52 -2.39
CA PRO A 137 9.42 -15.89 -1.53
C PRO A 137 9.01 -16.94 -0.50
N ASP A 138 9.88 -17.92 -0.28
CA ASP A 138 9.66 -18.94 0.72
C ASP A 138 9.44 -18.28 2.09
N GLY A 139 8.33 -18.63 2.74
CA GLY A 139 8.00 -18.10 4.06
C GLY A 139 7.61 -16.61 4.10
N VAL A 140 7.22 -16.00 2.98
CA VAL A 140 6.80 -14.57 2.93
C VAL A 140 5.67 -14.20 3.89
N PHE A 141 4.94 -15.20 4.43
CA PHE A 141 3.87 -15.02 5.41
C PHE A 141 4.23 -15.51 6.83
N ASP A 142 5.43 -16.06 7.05
CA ASP A 142 5.80 -16.78 8.28
C ASP A 142 5.76 -15.89 9.54
N LYS A 143 6.00 -14.58 9.37
CA LYS A 143 5.98 -13.61 10.48
C LYS A 143 4.60 -13.08 10.81
N LEU A 144 3.58 -13.39 10.00
CA LEU A 144 2.21 -12.90 10.17
C LEU A 144 1.43 -13.79 11.14
N ALA A 145 1.86 -13.84 12.40
CA ALA A 145 1.25 -14.68 13.45
C ALA A 145 -0.24 -14.41 13.69
N SER A 146 -0.69 -13.18 13.39
CA SER A 146 -2.07 -12.74 13.55
C SER A 146 -2.95 -12.96 12.32
N LEU A 147 -2.39 -13.43 11.20
CA LEU A 147 -3.11 -13.57 9.94
C LEU A 147 -4.24 -14.60 10.08
N ARG A 148 -5.41 -14.24 9.55
CA ARG A 148 -6.62 -15.07 9.54
C ARG A 148 -7.18 -15.23 8.13
N VAL A 149 -6.94 -14.26 7.25
CA VAL A 149 -7.45 -14.22 5.88
C VAL A 149 -6.32 -13.82 4.94
N LEU A 150 -6.15 -14.60 3.87
CA LEU A 150 -5.19 -14.40 2.78
C LEU A 150 -5.91 -14.51 1.43
#